data_AF-A0A1G3PNM7-F1
#
_entry.id   AF-A0A1G3PNM7-F1
#
_cell.length_a   1.000
_cell.length_b   1.000
_cell.length_c   1.000
_cell.angle_alpha   90.00
_cell.angle_beta   90.00
_cell.angle_gamma   90.00
#
_symmetry.space_group_name_H-M   'P 1'
#
loop_
_entity.id
_entity.type
_entity.pdbx_description
1 polymer ?
#
loop_
_entity_poly.entity_id
_entity_poly.type
_entity_poly.pdbx_seq_one_letter_code
_entity_poly.pdbx_strand_id
1 'polypeptide(L)'
;MAEGKFDRKKPHLNVGTIGHVDHGKTTLTATITMYLASKGTAKVKKYDEIDNAPEEKARGITINTAHVEYETDKRHYAHVDCPGHADYIKNMITGAAQMDGAVLVVAATDGVMPQTREHVLLARQVNVPSIIVFLNKCDQITKEDAELIDLVEMDVRELLSQYKFPGDDIPVIRGSALKAYEAPATTDPAYDCIKQLTEAMDSYFPDPVRETDKPFLMPIEDIFSITGRGTVATGRIERGIVKVNEAVEIIGYKDTQTSVCTGVEMFRKLLDEGMAGDNVGILLRGIDKEKIRRGMVIAKPKSITPHKKFNAEVLVLKPEEGGRKTPFHVGYRPQFFIQTADVTGNIAAIKGADMVMPGDNVNMTIELIVPVAIEKSMRFAIREGGRTVGAGVVSEILE
;
A
#
# COMPACT_ATOMS: atom_id res chain seq x y z
N MET A 1 3.19 -22.27 -12.23
CA MET A 1 4.55 -22.60 -12.74
C MET A 1 5.19 -21.31 -13.17
N ALA A 2 6.50 -21.17 -12.97
CA ALA A 2 7.19 -19.96 -13.40
C ALA A 2 7.21 -19.87 -14.94
N GLU A 3 6.90 -18.70 -15.48
CA GLU A 3 6.78 -18.39 -16.91
C GLU A 3 8.10 -17.92 -17.53
N GLY A 4 9.20 -17.91 -16.75
CA GLY A 4 10.53 -17.53 -17.23
C GLY A 4 11.41 -16.97 -16.11
N LYS A 5 12.47 -16.24 -16.50
CA LYS A 5 13.35 -15.47 -15.61
C LYS A 5 13.00 -13.99 -15.71
N PHE A 6 12.98 -13.27 -14.59
CA PHE A 6 12.71 -11.83 -14.58
C PHE A 6 13.93 -11.06 -15.11
N ASP A 7 13.71 -10.12 -16.03
CA ASP A 7 14.76 -9.32 -16.66
C ASP A 7 14.80 -7.90 -16.08
N ARG A 8 15.87 -7.56 -15.36
CA ARG A 8 16.03 -6.27 -14.63
C ARG A 8 16.58 -5.14 -15.52
N LYS A 9 16.07 -4.97 -16.74
CA LYS A 9 16.55 -3.92 -17.67
C LYS A 9 16.05 -2.52 -17.37
N LYS A 10 14.89 -2.39 -16.73
CA LYS A 10 14.24 -1.11 -16.44
C LYS A 10 14.15 -0.88 -14.92
N PRO A 11 14.20 0.37 -14.44
CA PRO A 11 13.91 0.70 -13.05
C PRO A 11 12.54 0.14 -12.63
N HIS A 12 12.49 -0.47 -11.45
CA HIS A 12 11.28 -1.08 -10.90
C HIS A 12 10.61 -0.15 -9.88
N LEU A 13 9.36 0.22 -10.12
CA LEU A 13 8.55 1.03 -9.22
C LEU A 13 7.30 0.26 -8.78
N ASN A 14 6.99 0.38 -7.50
CA ASN A 14 5.72 -0.06 -6.95
C ASN A 14 4.76 1.12 -6.97
N VAL A 15 3.62 0.96 -7.61
CA VAL A 15 2.58 1.97 -7.66
C VAL A 15 1.25 1.37 -7.24
N GLY A 16 0.23 2.19 -7.07
CA GLY A 16 -1.10 1.65 -6.86
C GLY A 16 -2.20 2.70 -6.83
N THR A 17 -3.43 2.25 -7.00
CA THR A 17 -4.63 3.09 -6.98
C THR A 17 -5.18 3.20 -5.57
N ILE A 18 -5.46 4.42 -5.13
CA ILE A 18 -6.13 4.73 -3.87
C ILE A 18 -7.29 5.69 -4.13
N GLY A 19 -8.24 5.79 -3.20
CA GLY A 19 -9.41 6.66 -3.33
C GLY A 19 -10.68 5.98 -2.86
N HIS A 20 -11.76 6.76 -2.77
CA HIS A 20 -13.06 6.31 -2.29
C HIS A 20 -13.64 5.15 -3.09
N VAL A 21 -14.58 4.42 -2.48
CA VAL A 21 -15.36 3.37 -3.15
C VAL A 21 -16.05 3.93 -4.39
N ASP A 22 -16.20 3.11 -5.43
CA ASP A 22 -16.86 3.45 -6.70
C ASP A 22 -16.26 4.62 -7.52
N HIS A 23 -15.13 5.19 -7.12
CA HIS A 23 -14.43 6.19 -7.93
C HIS A 23 -13.72 5.60 -9.18
N GLY A 24 -13.71 4.26 -9.33
CA GLY A 24 -13.23 3.58 -10.54
C GLY A 24 -11.75 3.17 -10.53
N LYS A 25 -11.19 2.85 -9.36
CA LYS A 25 -9.80 2.36 -9.19
C LYS A 25 -9.51 1.13 -10.06
N THR A 26 -10.29 0.06 -9.89
CA THR A 26 -10.12 -1.21 -10.60
C THR A 26 -10.33 -1.08 -12.10
N THR A 27 -11.31 -0.27 -12.53
CA THR A 27 -11.50 0.06 -13.95
C THR A 27 -10.27 0.75 -14.52
N LEU A 28 -9.72 1.75 -13.82
CA LEU A 28 -8.50 2.44 -14.25
C LEU A 28 -7.32 1.47 -14.36
N THR A 29 -7.13 0.60 -13.36
CA THR A 29 -6.08 -0.43 -13.36
C THR A 29 -6.20 -1.37 -14.57
N ALA A 30 -7.41 -1.86 -14.86
CA ALA A 30 -7.67 -2.69 -16.02
C ALA A 30 -7.34 -1.96 -17.33
N THR A 31 -7.78 -0.70 -17.47
CA THR A 31 -7.56 0.11 -18.68
C THR A 31 -6.07 0.42 -18.92
N ILE A 32 -5.27 0.66 -17.86
CA ILE A 32 -3.82 0.82 -17.97
C ILE A 32 -3.20 -0.44 -18.57
N THR A 33 -3.60 -1.62 -18.08
CA THR A 33 -3.07 -2.90 -18.60
C THR A 33 -3.45 -3.12 -20.06
N MET A 34 -4.66 -2.73 -20.48
CA MET A 34 -5.11 -2.81 -21.88
C MET A 34 -4.30 -1.89 -22.79
N TYR A 35 -4.07 -0.66 -22.35
CA TYR A 35 -3.28 0.33 -23.09
C TYR A 35 -1.83 -0.12 -23.30
N LEU A 36 -1.17 -0.62 -22.26
CA LEU A 36 0.23 -1.06 -22.35
C LEU A 36 0.34 -2.43 -23.03
N ALA A 37 -0.66 -3.29 -22.93
CA ALA A 37 -0.68 -4.56 -23.65
C ALA A 37 -0.76 -4.37 -25.17
N SER A 38 -1.46 -3.32 -25.65
CA SER A 38 -1.48 -3.02 -27.10
C SER A 38 -0.12 -2.56 -27.64
N LYS A 39 0.76 -2.09 -26.76
CA LYS A 39 2.18 -1.80 -27.06
C LYS A 39 3.10 -3.01 -26.87
N GLY A 40 2.57 -4.15 -26.45
CA GLY A 40 3.34 -5.37 -26.19
C GLY A 40 4.06 -5.38 -24.84
N THR A 41 3.76 -4.43 -23.94
CA THR A 41 4.47 -4.22 -22.68
C THR A 41 3.65 -4.57 -21.43
N ALA A 42 2.53 -5.28 -21.60
CA ALA A 42 1.75 -5.80 -20.48
C ALA A 42 0.94 -7.04 -20.91
N LYS A 43 0.45 -7.78 -19.92
CA LYS A 43 -0.63 -8.74 -20.11
C LYS A 43 -1.94 -8.06 -19.73
N VAL A 44 -2.94 -8.13 -20.62
CA VAL A 44 -4.27 -7.60 -20.33
C VAL A 44 -4.83 -8.27 -19.08
N LYS A 45 -5.32 -7.46 -18.14
CA LYS A 45 -6.09 -7.88 -16.97
C LYS A 45 -7.45 -7.20 -17.01
N LYS A 46 -8.50 -7.98 -17.23
CA LYS A 46 -9.87 -7.46 -17.23
C LYS A 46 -10.33 -7.16 -15.80
N TYR A 47 -11.37 -6.34 -15.69
CA TYR A 47 -12.00 -6.01 -14.40
C TYR A 47 -12.26 -7.26 -13.53
N ASP A 48 -12.92 -8.27 -14.07
CA ASP A 48 -13.28 -9.52 -13.38
C ASP A 48 -12.09 -10.44 -13.03
N GLU A 49 -10.90 -10.14 -13.56
CA GLU A 49 -9.66 -10.86 -13.28
C GLU A 49 -8.86 -10.19 -12.16
N ILE A 50 -9.08 -8.89 -11.95
CA ILE A 50 -8.54 -8.11 -10.84
C ILE A 50 -9.43 -8.36 -9.61
N ASP A 51 -10.73 -8.07 -9.72
CA ASP A 51 -11.76 -8.42 -8.73
C ASP A 51 -12.20 -9.88 -8.94
N ASN A 52 -11.32 -10.83 -8.61
CA ASN A 52 -11.52 -12.24 -8.93
C ASN A 52 -12.19 -13.05 -7.80
N ALA A 53 -12.22 -12.55 -6.57
CA ALA A 53 -12.78 -13.32 -5.47
C ALA A 53 -14.31 -13.45 -5.61
N PRO A 54 -14.91 -14.61 -5.26
CA PRO A 54 -16.36 -14.79 -5.34
C PRO A 54 -17.15 -13.72 -4.56
N GLU A 55 -16.61 -13.27 -3.44
CA GLU A 55 -17.21 -12.21 -2.62
C GLU A 55 -17.12 -10.82 -3.27
N GLU A 56 -16.02 -10.53 -3.97
CA GLU A 56 -15.83 -9.28 -4.72
C GLU A 56 -16.83 -9.19 -5.88
N LYS A 57 -16.98 -10.26 -6.65
CA LYS A 57 -17.95 -10.33 -7.77
C LYS A 57 -19.39 -10.20 -7.30
N ALA A 58 -19.72 -10.77 -6.14
CA ALA A 58 -21.07 -10.71 -5.59
C ALA A 58 -21.42 -9.32 -5.05
N ARG A 59 -20.44 -8.58 -4.51
CA ARG A 59 -20.65 -7.26 -3.89
C ARG A 59 -20.31 -6.08 -4.79
N GLY A 60 -19.59 -6.32 -5.89
CA GLY A 60 -19.13 -5.26 -6.81
C GLY A 60 -18.10 -4.32 -6.19
N ILE A 61 -17.35 -4.77 -5.18
CA ILE A 61 -16.32 -3.99 -4.49
C ILE A 61 -15.04 -4.81 -4.35
N THR A 62 -13.89 -4.16 -4.53
CA THR A 62 -12.58 -4.74 -4.22
C THR A 62 -12.44 -4.98 -2.72
N ILE A 63 -12.01 -6.19 -2.34
CA ILE A 63 -11.83 -6.60 -0.95
C ILE A 63 -10.35 -6.85 -0.69
N ASN A 64 -9.71 -7.64 -1.54
CA ASN A 64 -8.31 -7.99 -1.46
C ASN A 64 -7.47 -7.06 -2.33
N THR A 65 -6.20 -6.86 -1.96
CA THR A 65 -5.24 -6.17 -2.82
C THR A 65 -4.93 -7.04 -4.03
N ALA A 66 -5.07 -6.49 -5.22
CA ALA A 66 -4.70 -7.17 -6.46
C ALA A 66 -3.38 -6.60 -7.00
N HIS A 67 -2.47 -7.49 -7.37
CA HIS A 67 -1.17 -7.13 -7.92
C HIS A 67 -1.15 -7.38 -9.44
N VAL A 68 -0.92 -6.33 -10.23
CA VAL A 68 -0.76 -6.42 -11.69
C VAL A 68 0.60 -5.87 -12.13
N GLU A 69 1.16 -6.43 -13.21
CA GLU A 69 2.42 -5.96 -13.81
C GLU A 69 2.17 -5.33 -15.17
N TYR A 70 2.89 -4.24 -15.43
CA TYR A 70 2.99 -3.61 -16.75
C TYR A 70 4.27 -2.79 -16.84
N GLU A 71 4.74 -2.49 -18.04
CA GLU A 71 5.91 -1.64 -18.24
C GLU A 71 5.64 -0.55 -19.28
N THR A 72 6.28 0.59 -19.09
CA THR A 72 6.44 1.63 -20.11
C THR A 72 7.77 1.43 -20.82
N ASP A 73 8.11 2.29 -21.77
CA ASP A 73 9.44 2.27 -22.38
C ASP A 73 10.54 2.61 -21.36
N LYS A 74 10.20 3.38 -20.31
CA LYS A 74 11.14 3.86 -19.30
C LYS A 74 11.26 2.92 -18.09
N ARG A 75 10.15 2.37 -17.59
CA ARG A 75 10.08 1.74 -16.26
C ARG A 75 9.23 0.47 -16.26
N HIS A 76 9.53 -0.41 -15.32
CA HIS A 76 8.66 -1.54 -14.98
C HIS A 76 7.85 -1.19 -13.73
N TYR A 77 6.54 -1.44 -13.76
CA TYR A 77 5.62 -1.16 -12.66
C TYR A 77 5.02 -2.45 -12.08
N ALA A 78 5.08 -2.57 -10.76
CA ALA A 78 4.17 -3.41 -9.98
C ALA A 78 3.04 -2.53 -9.46
N HIS A 79 1.81 -2.80 -9.83
CA HIS A 79 0.64 -2.00 -9.44
C HIS A 79 -0.21 -2.77 -8.43
N VAL A 80 -0.46 -2.14 -7.29
CA VAL A 80 -1.35 -2.63 -6.23
C VAL A 80 -2.70 -1.90 -6.29
N ASP A 81 -3.76 -2.61 -6.69
CA ASP A 81 -5.13 -2.07 -6.67
C ASP A 81 -5.68 -2.19 -5.24
N CYS A 82 -5.89 -1.05 -4.57
CA CYS A 82 -6.34 -1.04 -3.18
C CYS A 82 -7.86 -0.87 -3.06
N PRO A 83 -8.49 -1.52 -2.06
CA PRO A 83 -9.92 -1.34 -1.80
C PRO A 83 -10.22 0.08 -1.28
N GLY A 84 -11.38 0.62 -1.67
CA GLY A 84 -11.84 1.97 -1.25
C GLY A 84 -12.96 1.99 -0.21
N HIS A 85 -13.48 0.83 0.18
CA HIS A 85 -14.56 0.72 1.16
C HIS A 85 -13.99 0.78 2.59
N ALA A 86 -14.71 1.45 3.50
CA ALA A 86 -14.24 1.70 4.88
C ALA A 86 -13.85 0.41 5.63
N ASP A 87 -14.65 -0.65 5.45
CA ASP A 87 -14.43 -1.94 6.10
C ASP A 87 -13.11 -2.61 5.71
N TYR A 88 -12.57 -2.28 4.53
CA TYR A 88 -11.36 -2.91 3.97
C TYR A 88 -10.14 -1.99 3.97
N ILE A 89 -10.18 -0.86 4.70
CA ILE A 89 -9.02 0.05 4.84
C ILE A 89 -7.77 -0.67 5.37
N LYS A 90 -7.93 -1.74 6.16
CA LYS A 90 -6.78 -2.55 6.60
C LYS A 90 -5.93 -3.07 5.43
N ASN A 91 -6.58 -3.50 4.36
CA ASN A 91 -5.91 -3.99 3.16
C ASN A 91 -5.29 -2.84 2.37
N MET A 92 -5.95 -1.67 2.32
CA MET A 92 -5.37 -0.46 1.73
C MET A 92 -4.10 0.00 2.44
N ILE A 93 -4.04 0.00 3.78
CA ILE A 93 -2.83 0.38 4.53
C ILE A 93 -1.64 -0.51 4.14
N THR A 94 -1.88 -1.82 4.04
CA THR A 94 -0.85 -2.79 3.65
C THR A 94 -0.42 -2.63 2.20
N GLY A 95 -1.34 -2.31 1.28
CA GLY A 95 -0.99 -2.01 -0.11
C GLY A 95 -0.24 -0.68 -0.26
N ALA A 96 -0.69 0.37 0.42
CA ALA A 96 -0.09 1.70 0.37
C ALA A 96 1.34 1.73 0.94
N ALA A 97 1.62 0.93 1.98
CA ALA A 97 2.98 0.78 2.52
C ALA A 97 4.00 0.25 1.49
N GLN A 98 3.52 -0.31 0.38
CA GLN A 98 4.36 -0.83 -0.69
C GLN A 98 4.62 0.19 -1.80
N MET A 99 3.90 1.31 -1.83
CA MET A 99 3.92 2.22 -2.98
C MET A 99 5.12 3.18 -2.94
N ASP A 100 5.86 3.22 -4.04
CA ASP A 100 6.80 4.29 -4.40
C ASP A 100 6.08 5.51 -5.01
N GLY A 101 4.82 5.34 -5.42
CA GLY A 101 3.94 6.42 -5.85
C GLY A 101 2.49 5.94 -5.92
N ALA A 102 1.53 6.78 -5.55
CA ALA A 102 0.12 6.42 -5.61
C ALA A 102 -0.63 7.23 -6.68
N VAL A 103 -1.63 6.60 -7.29
CA VAL A 103 -2.61 7.26 -8.15
C VAL A 103 -3.89 7.44 -7.33
N LEU A 104 -4.18 8.68 -6.94
CA LEU A 104 -5.41 9.04 -6.24
C LEU A 104 -6.55 9.20 -7.25
N VAL A 105 -7.52 8.29 -7.21
CA VAL A 105 -8.67 8.28 -8.11
C VAL A 105 -9.84 9.01 -7.44
N VAL A 106 -10.31 10.07 -8.07
CA VAL A 106 -11.44 10.88 -7.59
C VAL A 106 -12.48 11.00 -8.69
N ALA A 107 -13.72 10.61 -8.43
CA ALA A 107 -14.81 10.82 -9.38
C ALA A 107 -15.17 12.31 -9.44
N ALA A 108 -15.21 12.88 -10.64
CA ALA A 108 -15.59 14.28 -10.86
C ALA A 108 -17.04 14.56 -10.46
N THR A 109 -17.91 13.54 -10.42
CA THR A 109 -19.30 13.64 -9.97
C THR A 109 -19.45 13.79 -8.45
N ASP A 110 -18.50 13.22 -7.69
CA ASP A 110 -18.63 13.05 -6.24
C ASP A 110 -17.67 13.98 -5.49
N GLY A 111 -16.49 14.25 -6.07
CA GLY A 111 -15.45 15.06 -5.46
C GLY A 111 -14.76 14.39 -4.26
N VAL A 112 -14.34 15.20 -3.29
CA VAL A 112 -13.61 14.71 -2.11
C VAL A 112 -14.55 14.06 -1.10
N MET A 113 -14.51 12.73 -1.05
CA MET A 113 -15.27 11.90 -0.12
C MET A 113 -14.47 11.50 1.13
N PRO A 114 -15.11 10.97 2.21
CA PRO A 114 -14.43 10.66 3.46
C PRO A 114 -13.21 9.74 3.30
N GLN A 115 -13.33 8.68 2.49
CA GLN A 115 -12.23 7.74 2.23
C GLN A 115 -11.17 8.36 1.32
N THR A 116 -11.48 9.35 0.48
CA THR A 116 -10.45 10.13 -0.22
C THR A 116 -9.53 10.80 0.81
N ARG A 117 -10.11 11.44 1.84
CA ARG A 117 -9.33 12.06 2.93
C ARG A 117 -8.57 11.02 3.74
N GLU A 118 -9.22 9.93 4.14
CA GLU A 118 -8.58 8.87 4.92
C GLU A 118 -7.42 8.21 4.14
N HIS A 119 -7.57 7.98 2.84
CA HIS A 119 -6.52 7.39 2.01
C HIS A 119 -5.32 8.33 1.85
N VAL A 120 -5.53 9.63 1.61
CA VAL A 120 -4.42 10.59 1.50
C VAL A 120 -3.66 10.68 2.82
N LEU A 121 -4.40 10.75 3.95
CA LEU A 121 -3.80 10.73 5.27
C LEU A 121 -2.98 9.47 5.50
N LEU A 122 -3.56 8.28 5.25
CA LEU A 122 -2.88 7.02 5.46
C LEU A 122 -1.67 6.84 4.53
N ALA A 123 -1.78 7.24 3.26
CA ALA A 123 -0.67 7.27 2.31
C ALA A 123 0.50 8.10 2.86
N ARG A 124 0.23 9.26 3.45
CA ARG A 124 1.26 10.06 4.13
C ARG A 124 1.87 9.33 5.32
N GLN A 125 1.06 8.65 6.13
CA GLN A 125 1.55 7.97 7.34
C GLN A 125 2.39 6.73 7.04
N VAL A 126 2.07 6.00 5.97
CA VAL A 126 2.89 4.88 5.46
C VAL A 126 4.00 5.35 4.51
N ASN A 127 4.23 6.66 4.43
CA ASN A 127 5.33 7.29 3.71
C ASN A 127 5.34 7.05 2.19
N VAL A 128 4.16 7.04 1.56
CA VAL A 128 4.06 7.15 0.09
C VAL A 128 4.69 8.49 -0.32
N PRO A 129 5.75 8.50 -1.14
CA PRO A 129 6.55 9.72 -1.33
C PRO A 129 5.92 10.69 -2.34
N SER A 130 5.11 10.18 -3.27
CA SER A 130 4.52 10.99 -4.34
C SER A 130 3.13 10.48 -4.74
N ILE A 131 2.25 11.41 -5.11
CA ILE A 131 0.87 11.13 -5.54
C ILE A 131 0.62 11.81 -6.87
N ILE A 132 -0.03 11.12 -7.81
CA ILE A 132 -0.65 11.68 -9.01
C ILE A 132 -2.17 11.58 -8.84
N VAL A 133 -2.93 12.55 -9.35
CA VAL A 133 -4.39 12.52 -9.30
C VAL A 133 -4.95 12.12 -10.65
N PHE A 134 -5.93 11.22 -10.64
CA PHE A 134 -6.77 10.92 -11.79
C PHE A 134 -8.22 11.32 -11.45
N LEU A 135 -8.68 12.44 -12.01
CA LEU A 135 -10.08 12.86 -11.97
C LEU A 135 -10.86 12.03 -12.99
N ASN A 136 -11.57 11.03 -12.49
CA ASN A 136 -12.29 10.04 -13.26
C ASN A 136 -13.76 10.45 -13.48
N LYS A 137 -14.45 9.74 -14.37
CA LYS A 137 -15.87 9.95 -14.70
C LYS A 137 -16.18 11.35 -15.23
N CYS A 138 -15.22 12.02 -15.85
CA CYS A 138 -15.47 13.32 -16.50
C CYS A 138 -16.50 13.23 -17.63
N ASP A 139 -16.75 12.02 -18.17
CA ASP A 139 -17.79 11.78 -19.17
C ASP A 139 -19.23 11.92 -18.63
N GLN A 140 -19.40 11.91 -17.30
CA GLN A 140 -20.70 12.08 -16.64
C GLN A 140 -21.03 13.54 -16.32
N ILE A 141 -20.07 14.46 -16.50
CA ILE A 141 -20.25 15.89 -16.30
C ILE A 141 -20.66 16.51 -17.64
N THR A 142 -21.74 17.31 -17.62
CA THR A 142 -22.21 18.01 -18.82
C THR A 142 -21.23 19.12 -19.23
N LYS A 143 -21.33 19.60 -20.46
CA LYS A 143 -20.46 20.70 -20.91
C LYS A 143 -20.81 22.02 -20.22
N GLU A 144 -22.07 22.16 -19.85
CA GLU A 144 -22.62 23.29 -19.12
C GLU A 144 -22.09 23.35 -17.67
N ASP A 145 -21.74 22.20 -17.09
CA ASP A 145 -21.19 22.08 -15.74
C ASP A 145 -19.66 21.86 -15.72
N ALA A 146 -18.94 22.24 -16.78
CA ALA A 146 -17.50 21.99 -16.90
C ALA A 146 -16.68 22.60 -15.74
N GLU A 147 -17.14 23.73 -15.19
CA GLU A 147 -16.52 24.41 -14.04
C GLU A 147 -16.54 23.53 -12.77
N LEU A 148 -17.44 22.54 -12.67
CA LEU A 148 -17.47 21.61 -11.55
C LEU A 148 -16.19 20.76 -11.48
N ILE A 149 -15.61 20.40 -12.63
CA ILE A 149 -14.36 19.63 -12.68
C ILE A 149 -13.20 20.48 -12.12
N ASP A 150 -13.19 21.78 -12.42
CA ASP A 150 -12.18 22.70 -11.88
C ASP A 150 -12.33 22.86 -10.37
N LEU A 151 -13.57 22.99 -9.87
CA LEU A 151 -13.85 23.05 -8.44
C LEU A 151 -13.39 21.78 -7.71
N VAL A 152 -13.71 20.61 -8.26
CA VAL A 152 -13.26 19.32 -7.69
C VAL A 152 -11.74 19.22 -7.70
N GLU A 153 -11.07 19.67 -8.76
CA GLU A 153 -9.61 19.72 -8.78
C GLU A 153 -9.05 20.60 -7.66
N MET A 154 -9.61 21.79 -7.46
CA MET A 154 -9.20 22.70 -6.38
C MET A 154 -9.34 22.05 -5.00
N ASP A 155 -10.48 21.40 -4.72
CA ASP A 155 -10.72 20.71 -3.45
C ASP A 155 -9.72 19.56 -3.21
N VAL A 156 -9.38 18.81 -4.27
CA VAL A 156 -8.39 17.73 -4.19
C VAL A 156 -6.99 18.28 -3.92
N ARG A 157 -6.60 19.39 -4.57
CA ARG A 157 -5.31 20.05 -4.33
C ARG A 157 -5.22 20.58 -2.90
N GLU A 158 -6.27 21.22 -2.39
CA GLU A 158 -6.32 21.69 -1.00
C GLU A 158 -6.17 20.53 0.00
N LEU A 159 -6.87 19.42 -0.24
CA LEU A 159 -6.74 18.21 0.58
C LEU A 159 -5.30 17.67 0.61
N LEU A 160 -4.65 17.60 -0.55
CA LEU A 160 -3.27 17.12 -0.66
C LEU A 160 -2.31 18.05 0.09
N SER A 161 -2.47 19.36 -0.06
CA SER A 161 -1.71 20.38 0.68
C SER A 161 -1.92 20.27 2.19
N GLN A 162 -3.16 20.06 2.65
CA GLN A 162 -3.49 19.85 4.07
C GLN A 162 -2.68 18.69 4.67
N TYR A 163 -2.47 17.61 3.92
CA TYR A 163 -1.70 16.44 4.35
C TYR A 163 -0.22 16.46 3.92
N LYS A 164 0.31 17.65 3.60
CA LYS A 164 1.74 17.90 3.32
C LYS A 164 2.26 17.21 2.06
N PHE A 165 1.39 16.98 1.08
CA PHE A 165 1.79 16.74 -0.31
C PHE A 165 1.83 18.08 -1.06
N PRO A 166 2.63 18.21 -2.14
CA PRO A 166 2.72 19.45 -2.91
C PRO A 166 1.49 19.60 -3.82
N GLY A 167 0.33 19.93 -3.25
CA GLY A 167 -0.96 19.93 -3.94
C GLY A 167 -0.98 20.74 -5.24
N ASP A 168 -0.28 21.86 -5.30
CA ASP A 168 -0.23 22.73 -6.48
C ASP A 168 0.64 22.17 -7.62
N ASP A 169 1.66 21.37 -7.30
CA ASP A 169 2.62 20.82 -8.28
C ASP A 169 2.24 19.41 -8.76
N ILE A 170 1.28 18.76 -8.09
CA ILE A 170 0.87 17.40 -8.43
C ILE A 170 0.17 17.37 -9.81
N PRO A 171 0.57 16.46 -10.71
CA PRO A 171 -0.14 16.22 -11.95
C PRO A 171 -1.58 15.76 -11.69
N VAL A 172 -2.53 16.42 -12.33
CA VAL A 172 -3.95 16.04 -12.31
C VAL A 172 -4.36 15.69 -13.73
N ILE A 173 -4.72 14.44 -13.95
CA ILE A 173 -5.17 13.93 -15.24
C ILE A 173 -6.69 13.80 -15.17
N ARG A 174 -7.39 14.44 -16.11
CA ARG A 174 -8.85 14.41 -16.22
C ARG A 174 -9.26 13.43 -17.31
N GLY A 175 -10.25 12.58 -17.04
CA GLY A 175 -10.70 11.64 -18.05
C GLY A 175 -11.79 10.67 -17.60
N SER A 176 -11.96 9.62 -18.41
CA SER A 176 -12.88 8.53 -18.13
C SER A 176 -12.20 7.20 -18.37
N ALA A 177 -11.87 6.51 -17.28
CA ALA A 177 -11.31 5.16 -17.35
C ALA A 177 -12.28 4.19 -18.03
N LEU A 178 -13.60 4.40 -17.86
CA LEU A 178 -14.63 3.55 -18.47
C LEU A 178 -14.74 3.77 -19.97
N LYS A 179 -14.76 5.03 -20.46
CA LYS A 179 -14.80 5.28 -21.91
C LYS A 179 -13.55 4.77 -22.62
N ALA A 180 -12.39 4.89 -21.98
CA ALA A 180 -11.17 4.25 -22.47
C ALA A 180 -11.29 2.71 -22.48
N TYR A 181 -11.82 2.11 -21.40
CA TYR A 181 -12.03 0.66 -21.31
C TYR A 181 -12.97 0.11 -22.41
N GLU A 182 -14.04 0.83 -22.70
CA GLU A 182 -15.06 0.46 -23.70
C GLU A 182 -14.66 0.79 -25.15
N ALA A 183 -13.63 1.62 -25.34
CA ALA A 183 -13.23 2.06 -26.67
C ALA A 183 -12.73 0.88 -27.53
N PRO A 184 -13.05 0.87 -28.83
CA PRO A 184 -12.80 -0.27 -29.71
C PRO A 184 -11.30 -0.52 -29.98
N ALA A 185 -10.46 0.50 -29.82
CA ALA A 185 -9.02 0.42 -30.02
C ALA A 185 -8.28 1.42 -29.12
N THR A 186 -7.03 1.12 -28.79
CA THR A 186 -6.18 2.00 -27.96
C THR A 186 -5.71 3.26 -28.70
N THR A 187 -6.04 3.41 -29.98
CA THR A 187 -5.83 4.63 -30.78
C THR A 187 -7.01 5.60 -30.68
N ASP A 188 -8.10 5.20 -30.03
CA ASP A 188 -9.25 6.07 -29.80
C ASP A 188 -8.86 7.22 -28.85
N PRO A 189 -9.31 8.47 -29.10
CA PRO A 189 -9.05 9.60 -28.21
C PRO A 189 -9.47 9.38 -26.75
N ALA A 190 -10.39 8.45 -26.46
CA ALA A 190 -10.73 8.06 -25.10
C ALA A 190 -9.52 7.60 -24.28
N TYR A 191 -8.49 7.01 -24.93
CA TYR A 191 -7.25 6.58 -24.27
C TYR A 191 -6.25 7.72 -23.99
N ASP A 192 -6.49 8.94 -24.45
CA ASP A 192 -5.56 10.06 -24.23
C ASP A 192 -5.31 10.32 -22.75
N CYS A 193 -6.33 10.18 -21.90
CA CYS A 193 -6.17 10.31 -20.45
C CYS A 193 -5.28 9.20 -19.85
N ILE A 194 -5.34 7.98 -20.38
CA ILE A 194 -4.49 6.86 -19.93
C ILE A 194 -3.06 7.08 -20.39
N LYS A 195 -2.86 7.55 -21.62
CA LYS A 195 -1.55 7.94 -22.14
C LYS A 195 -0.92 9.02 -21.25
N GLN A 196 -1.64 10.12 -21.01
CA GLN A 196 -1.19 11.22 -20.15
C GLN A 196 -0.86 10.73 -18.73
N LEU A 197 -1.68 9.83 -18.17
CA LEU A 197 -1.41 9.24 -16.86
C LEU A 197 -0.10 8.44 -16.87
N THR A 198 0.11 7.56 -17.85
CA THR A 198 1.36 6.76 -17.94
C THR A 198 2.59 7.64 -18.14
N GLU A 199 2.49 8.70 -18.93
CA GLU A 199 3.58 9.68 -19.13
C GLU A 199 3.87 10.45 -17.83
N ALA A 200 2.84 10.88 -17.11
CA ALA A 200 2.98 11.54 -15.81
C ALA A 200 3.61 10.59 -14.77
N MET A 201 3.25 9.32 -14.76
CA MET A 201 3.87 8.31 -13.89
C MET A 201 5.36 8.12 -14.19
N ASP A 202 5.76 8.19 -15.46
CA ASP A 202 7.17 8.10 -15.88
C ASP A 202 7.97 9.36 -15.55
N SER A 203 7.35 10.54 -15.58
CA SER A 203 8.04 11.82 -15.39
C SER A 203 8.03 12.31 -13.94
N TYR A 204 6.93 12.11 -13.21
CA TYR A 204 6.69 12.72 -11.90
C TYR A 204 7.11 11.83 -10.73
N PHE A 205 6.94 10.51 -10.83
CA PHE A 205 7.42 9.63 -9.78
C PHE A 205 8.96 9.60 -9.78
N PRO A 206 9.62 9.89 -8.63
CA PRO A 206 11.06 9.81 -8.54
C PRO A 206 11.51 8.35 -8.65
N ASP A 207 12.73 8.14 -9.16
CA ASP A 207 13.33 6.81 -9.07
C ASP A 207 13.60 6.51 -7.58
N PRO A 208 13.12 5.38 -7.06
CA PRO A 208 13.23 5.09 -5.65
C PRO A 208 14.67 4.73 -5.27
N VAL A 209 15.17 5.35 -4.20
CA VAL A 209 16.46 4.97 -3.61
C VAL A 209 16.25 3.68 -2.81
N ARG A 210 16.82 2.57 -3.32
CA ARG A 210 16.70 1.25 -2.70
C ARG A 210 17.82 1.05 -1.68
N GLU A 211 17.48 0.67 -0.46
CA GLU A 211 18.44 0.44 0.62
C GLU A 211 19.04 -0.98 0.55
N THR A 212 19.68 -1.32 -0.57
CA THR A 212 20.21 -2.68 -0.83
C THR A 212 21.37 -3.08 0.08
N ASP A 213 22.10 -2.09 0.62
CA ASP A 213 23.27 -2.33 1.47
C ASP A 213 22.92 -2.63 2.94
N LYS A 214 21.63 -2.48 3.32
CA LYS A 214 21.17 -2.79 4.67
C LYS A 214 20.84 -4.28 4.83
N PRO A 215 20.73 -4.80 6.08
CA PRO A 215 20.26 -6.16 6.32
C PRO A 215 18.87 -6.41 5.72
N PHE A 216 18.72 -7.56 5.05
CA PHE A 216 17.45 -7.98 4.44
C PHE A 216 16.28 -7.92 5.42
N LEU A 217 15.17 -7.31 5.01
CA LEU A 217 13.90 -7.31 5.72
C LEU A 217 12.75 -7.25 4.71
N MET A 218 11.80 -8.17 4.82
CA MET A 218 10.58 -8.23 4.01
C MET A 218 9.37 -8.52 4.92
N PRO A 219 8.45 -7.56 5.10
CA PRO A 219 7.19 -7.80 5.79
C PRO A 219 6.31 -8.78 5.00
N ILE A 220 5.64 -9.71 5.69
CA ILE A 220 4.78 -10.71 5.06
C ILE A 220 3.39 -10.12 4.87
N GLU A 221 2.94 -10.06 3.61
CA GLU A 221 1.60 -9.64 3.21
C GLU A 221 0.65 -10.84 3.12
N ASP A 222 1.05 -11.89 2.41
CA ASP A 222 0.22 -13.08 2.19
C ASP A 222 1.05 -14.37 2.13
N ILE A 223 0.37 -15.51 2.28
CA ILE A 223 1.00 -16.83 2.36
C ILE A 223 0.24 -17.86 1.53
N PHE A 224 0.97 -18.49 0.63
CA PHE A 224 0.50 -19.57 -0.21
C PHE A 224 1.21 -20.87 0.14
N SER A 225 0.51 -21.99 -0.02
CA SER A 225 1.15 -23.30 -0.01
C SER A 225 1.13 -23.83 -1.44
N ILE A 226 2.30 -24.21 -1.94
CA ILE A 226 2.43 -24.83 -3.25
C ILE A 226 2.67 -26.32 -3.02
N THR A 227 1.69 -27.14 -3.44
CA THR A 227 1.76 -28.60 -3.36
C THR A 227 3.08 -29.11 -3.94
N GLY A 228 3.86 -29.83 -3.13
CA GLY A 228 5.15 -30.40 -3.53
C GLY A 228 6.34 -29.44 -3.54
N ARG A 229 6.16 -28.13 -3.27
CA ARG A 229 7.27 -27.16 -3.15
C ARG A 229 7.43 -26.59 -1.75
N GLY A 230 6.32 -26.36 -1.03
CA GLY A 230 6.32 -25.82 0.32
C GLY A 230 5.60 -24.48 0.43
N THR A 231 5.91 -23.73 1.48
CA THR A 231 5.23 -22.48 1.84
C THR A 231 5.93 -21.28 1.19
N VAL A 232 5.14 -20.46 0.51
CA VAL A 232 5.58 -19.19 -0.11
C VAL A 232 4.99 -18.04 0.68
N ALA A 233 5.84 -17.15 1.16
CA ALA A 233 5.43 -15.88 1.76
C ALA A 233 5.68 -14.76 0.76
N THR A 234 4.66 -13.93 0.53
CA THR A 234 4.75 -12.79 -0.39
C THR A 234 4.85 -11.48 0.37
N GLY A 235 5.55 -10.52 -0.24
CA GLY A 235 5.63 -9.15 0.23
C GLY A 235 6.64 -8.32 -0.55
N ARG A 236 6.67 -7.04 -0.24
CA ARG A 236 7.69 -6.11 -0.73
C ARG A 236 8.94 -6.20 0.13
N ILE A 237 10.10 -6.38 -0.48
CA ILE A 237 11.37 -6.28 0.26
C ILE A 237 11.58 -4.82 0.64
N GLU A 238 11.61 -4.53 1.94
CA GLU A 238 11.74 -3.16 2.44
C GLU A 238 13.18 -2.67 2.30
N ARG A 239 14.14 -3.55 2.63
CA ARG A 239 15.57 -3.25 2.57
C ARG A 239 16.41 -4.50 2.35
N GLY A 240 17.64 -4.30 1.92
CA GLY A 240 18.63 -5.35 1.70
C GLY A 240 18.38 -6.21 0.45
N ILE A 241 19.09 -7.33 0.40
CA ILE A 241 19.02 -8.32 -0.68
C ILE A 241 18.88 -9.70 -0.03
N VAL A 242 18.07 -10.57 -0.63
CA VAL A 242 17.98 -12.00 -0.30
C VAL A 242 18.34 -12.83 -1.53
N LYS A 243 19.23 -13.81 -1.35
CA LYS A 243 19.61 -14.75 -2.41
C LYS A 243 19.07 -16.13 -2.13
N VAL A 244 18.82 -16.88 -3.21
CA VAL A 244 18.47 -18.30 -3.07
C VAL A 244 19.60 -19.04 -2.36
N ASN A 245 19.21 -19.88 -1.41
CA ASN A 245 20.02 -20.63 -0.44
C ASN A 245 20.58 -19.84 0.76
N GLU A 246 20.18 -18.57 0.95
CA GLU A 246 20.52 -17.84 2.17
C GLU A 246 19.59 -18.21 3.35
N ALA A 247 20.18 -18.21 4.55
CA ALA A 247 19.44 -18.40 5.79
C ALA A 247 18.67 -17.12 6.15
N VAL A 248 17.44 -17.30 6.65
CA VAL A 248 16.54 -16.22 7.06
C VAL A 248 15.88 -16.54 8.39
N GLU A 249 15.44 -15.49 9.10
CA GLU A 249 14.61 -15.60 10.30
C GLU A 249 13.20 -15.08 10.01
N ILE A 250 12.19 -15.75 10.60
CA ILE A 250 10.78 -15.36 10.53
C ILE A 250 10.39 -14.90 11.93
N ILE A 251 10.02 -13.62 12.04
CA ILE A 251 9.95 -12.90 13.31
C ILE A 251 8.56 -12.28 13.50
N GLY A 252 8.02 -12.40 14.72
CA GLY A 252 6.76 -11.78 15.16
C GLY A 252 5.70 -12.80 15.59
N TYR A 253 4.79 -12.39 16.46
CA TYR A 253 3.69 -13.16 17.08
C TYR A 253 4.07 -14.41 17.90
N LYS A 254 5.12 -15.13 17.53
CA LYS A 254 5.60 -16.39 18.12
C LYS A 254 7.13 -16.34 18.22
N ASP A 255 7.71 -17.41 18.75
CA ASP A 255 9.17 -17.60 18.77
C ASP A 255 9.77 -17.51 17.36
N THR A 256 10.94 -16.89 17.29
CA THR A 256 11.66 -16.70 16.03
C THR A 256 12.02 -18.05 15.43
N GLN A 257 11.67 -18.25 14.17
CA GLN A 257 11.98 -19.46 13.42
C GLN A 257 13.10 -19.19 12.41
N THR A 258 13.97 -20.17 12.20
CA THR A 258 14.98 -20.12 11.15
C THR A 258 14.52 -20.93 9.94
N SER A 259 14.84 -20.44 8.75
CA SER A 259 14.57 -21.13 7.48
C SER A 259 15.66 -20.81 6.46
N VAL A 260 15.52 -21.35 5.27
CA VAL A 260 16.38 -21.06 4.11
C VAL A 260 15.47 -20.62 2.97
N CYS A 261 15.81 -19.50 2.34
CA CYS A 261 15.18 -19.07 1.09
C CYS A 261 15.55 -20.08 -0.01
N THR A 262 14.61 -20.85 -0.53
CA THR A 262 14.87 -21.85 -1.58
C THR A 262 14.40 -21.41 -2.96
N GLY A 263 13.77 -20.24 -3.05
CA GLY A 263 13.35 -19.64 -4.31
C GLY A 263 12.84 -18.23 -4.10
N VAL A 264 13.06 -17.38 -5.09
CA VAL A 264 12.51 -16.03 -5.18
C VAL A 264 11.78 -15.92 -6.52
N GLU A 265 10.52 -15.48 -6.47
CA GLU A 265 9.66 -15.38 -7.65
C GLU A 265 8.91 -14.05 -7.65
N MET A 266 8.83 -13.38 -8.80
CA MET A 266 8.09 -12.13 -8.99
C MET A 266 7.22 -12.25 -10.23
N PHE A 267 5.91 -12.06 -10.09
CA PHE A 267 4.93 -12.22 -11.18
C PHE A 267 5.08 -13.52 -11.97
N ARG A 268 5.26 -14.64 -11.27
CA ARG A 268 5.54 -15.95 -11.86
C ARG A 268 6.85 -16.03 -12.64
N LYS A 269 7.81 -15.15 -12.41
CA LYS A 269 9.15 -15.21 -13.04
C LYS A 269 10.19 -15.45 -11.95
N LEU A 270 11.14 -16.34 -12.22
CA LEU A 270 12.22 -16.66 -11.29
C LEU A 270 13.23 -15.52 -11.21
N LEU A 271 13.73 -15.29 -10.00
CA LEU A 271 14.80 -14.36 -9.67
C LEU A 271 15.95 -15.13 -9.01
N ASP A 272 17.19 -14.78 -9.36
CA ASP A 272 18.37 -15.32 -8.66
C ASP A 272 18.52 -14.68 -7.26
N GLU A 273 18.13 -13.42 -7.15
CA GLU A 273 18.09 -12.64 -5.92
C GLU A 273 16.91 -11.65 -5.94
N GLY A 274 16.31 -11.41 -4.78
CA GLY A 274 15.36 -10.34 -4.53
C GLY A 274 16.06 -9.18 -3.84
N MET A 275 15.73 -7.94 -4.21
CA MET A 275 16.31 -6.73 -3.63
C MET A 275 15.21 -5.78 -3.12
N ALA A 276 15.60 -4.84 -2.27
CA ALA A 276 14.73 -3.79 -1.77
C ALA A 276 13.91 -3.16 -2.91
N GLY A 277 12.60 -3.11 -2.71
CA GLY A 277 11.63 -2.65 -3.68
C GLY A 277 10.94 -3.73 -4.51
N ASP A 278 11.44 -4.96 -4.58
CA ASP A 278 10.75 -6.00 -5.34
C ASP A 278 9.53 -6.53 -4.56
N ASN A 279 8.41 -6.72 -5.26
CA ASN A 279 7.28 -7.52 -4.80
C ASN A 279 7.50 -8.98 -5.17
N VAL A 280 7.90 -9.80 -4.19
CA VAL A 280 8.31 -11.19 -4.42
C VAL A 280 7.51 -12.18 -3.57
N GLY A 281 7.45 -13.41 -4.05
CA GLY A 281 7.20 -14.61 -3.25
C GLY A 281 8.52 -15.29 -2.91
N ILE A 282 8.75 -15.51 -1.62
CA ILE A 282 9.89 -16.26 -1.10
C ILE A 282 9.43 -17.66 -0.70
N LEU A 283 10.01 -18.69 -1.34
CA LEU A 283 9.81 -20.08 -0.95
C LEU A 283 10.69 -20.40 0.26
N LEU A 284 10.07 -20.91 1.33
CA LEU A 284 10.71 -21.18 2.61
C LEU A 284 10.83 -22.68 2.86
N ARG A 285 12.05 -23.12 3.20
CA ARG A 285 12.31 -24.54 3.52
C ARG A 285 11.79 -24.89 4.91
N GLY A 286 11.00 -25.97 4.98
CA GLY A 286 10.62 -26.60 6.25
C GLY A 286 9.68 -25.78 7.12
N ILE A 287 9.01 -24.78 6.55
CA ILE A 287 8.04 -23.95 7.24
C ILE A 287 6.63 -24.38 6.83
N ASP A 288 5.84 -24.78 7.81
CA ASP A 288 4.42 -25.09 7.62
C ASP A 288 3.60 -23.79 7.56
N LYS A 289 2.51 -23.78 6.77
CA LYS A 289 1.66 -22.60 6.59
C LYS A 289 1.09 -22.08 7.92
N GLU A 290 0.84 -22.95 8.88
CA GLU A 290 0.27 -22.63 10.20
C GLU A 290 1.27 -21.94 11.15
N LYS A 291 2.56 -22.02 10.83
CA LYS A 291 3.66 -21.43 11.62
C LYS A 291 4.03 -20.02 11.15
N ILE A 292 3.48 -19.57 10.03
CA ILE A 292 3.74 -18.26 9.43
C ILE A 292 2.41 -17.54 9.22
N ARG A 293 2.39 -16.22 9.38
CA ARG A 293 1.17 -15.41 9.17
C ARG A 293 1.52 -14.03 8.65
N ARG A 294 0.55 -13.37 8.02
CA ARG A 294 0.58 -11.92 7.76
C ARG A 294 0.92 -11.17 9.05
N GLY A 295 1.76 -10.15 8.91
CA GLY A 295 2.28 -9.34 10.01
C GLY A 295 3.59 -9.83 10.63
N MET A 296 4.05 -11.03 10.30
CA MET A 296 5.44 -11.42 10.55
C MET A 296 6.36 -10.76 9.52
N VAL A 297 7.66 -10.76 9.79
CA VAL A 297 8.70 -10.34 8.82
C VAL A 297 9.65 -11.50 8.55
N ILE A 298 10.20 -11.53 7.34
CA ILE A 298 11.36 -12.36 7.00
C ILE A 298 12.57 -11.43 6.99
N ALA A 299 13.60 -11.76 7.76
CA ALA A 299 14.77 -10.90 7.89
C ALA A 299 16.07 -11.68 7.84
N LYS A 300 17.17 -10.96 7.58
CA LYS A 300 18.52 -11.49 7.78
C LYS A 300 18.65 -11.93 9.25
N PRO A 301 19.23 -13.11 9.54
CA PRO A 301 19.33 -13.59 10.91
C PRO A 301 20.00 -12.58 11.85
N LYS A 302 19.42 -12.40 13.04
CA LYS A 302 19.87 -11.48 14.10
C LYS A 302 19.87 -9.99 13.72
N SER A 303 19.24 -9.62 12.61
CA SER A 303 19.23 -8.21 12.16
C SER A 303 18.11 -7.36 12.77
N ILE A 304 17.04 -8.00 13.24
CA ILE A 304 15.93 -7.38 13.96
C ILE A 304 15.41 -8.38 15.00
N THR A 305 14.87 -7.88 16.10
CA THR A 305 14.31 -8.69 17.18
C THR A 305 12.85 -8.33 17.42
N PRO A 306 12.01 -9.28 17.89
CA PRO A 306 10.63 -9.00 18.19
C PRO A 306 10.51 -8.29 19.54
N HIS A 307 9.70 -7.23 19.60
CA HIS A 307 9.49 -6.40 20.78
C HIS A 307 8.00 -6.23 21.04
N LYS A 308 7.63 -6.05 22.31
CA LYS A 308 6.25 -5.80 22.73
C LYS A 308 6.08 -4.45 23.43
N LYS A 309 7.16 -3.81 23.91
CA LYS A 309 7.05 -2.55 24.64
C LYS A 309 7.98 -1.50 24.07
N PHE A 310 7.44 -0.32 23.76
CA PHE A 310 8.20 0.77 23.16
C PHE A 310 7.60 2.13 23.52
N ASN A 311 8.43 3.17 23.46
CA ASN A 311 8.00 4.55 23.47
C ASN A 311 7.76 5.03 22.04
N ALA A 312 6.77 5.89 21.85
CA ALA A 312 6.46 6.50 20.58
C ALA A 312 5.99 7.95 20.74
N GLU A 313 6.30 8.75 19.73
CA GLU A 313 5.65 10.04 19.50
C GLU A 313 4.43 9.80 18.61
N VAL A 314 3.25 10.28 19.03
CA VAL A 314 1.97 9.98 18.39
C VAL A 314 1.16 11.25 18.22
N LEU A 315 0.77 11.53 16.98
CA LEU A 315 -0.25 12.49 16.63
C LEU A 315 -1.63 11.82 16.69
N VAL A 316 -2.52 12.32 17.54
CA VAL A 316 -3.92 11.88 17.61
C VAL A 316 -4.76 12.69 16.64
N LEU A 317 -5.53 12.00 15.81
CA LEU A 317 -6.31 12.63 14.75
C LEU A 317 -7.55 13.32 15.31
N LYS A 318 -7.87 14.47 14.74
CA LYS A 318 -9.07 15.25 15.06
C LYS A 318 -10.34 14.61 14.47
N PRO A 319 -11.54 14.95 14.98
CA PRO A 319 -12.80 14.50 14.39
C PRO A 319 -12.93 14.83 12.91
N GLU A 320 -12.46 16.01 12.48
CA GLU A 320 -12.53 16.46 11.09
C GLU A 320 -11.64 15.61 10.15
N GLU A 321 -10.60 14.99 10.69
CA GLU A 321 -9.65 14.11 10.00
C GLU A 321 -10.12 12.64 10.01
N GLY A 322 -11.33 12.37 10.50
CA GLY A 322 -11.88 11.02 10.66
C GLY A 322 -11.49 10.32 11.97
N GLY A 323 -10.82 11.03 12.88
CA GLY A 323 -10.36 10.54 14.17
C GLY A 323 -11.44 10.42 15.24
N ARG A 324 -11.00 10.45 16.51
CA ARG A 324 -11.90 10.33 17.66
C ARG A 324 -12.62 11.65 17.94
N LYS A 325 -13.85 11.54 18.46
CA LYS A 325 -14.60 12.68 19.02
C LYS A 325 -14.29 12.96 20.48
N THR A 326 -13.87 11.94 21.21
CA THR A 326 -13.69 11.98 22.67
C THR A 326 -12.25 11.63 23.04
N PRO A 327 -11.76 12.16 24.17
CA PRO A 327 -10.44 11.83 24.68
C PRO A 327 -10.30 10.35 25.04
N PHE A 328 -9.06 9.92 25.26
CA PHE A 328 -8.74 8.61 25.83
C PHE A 328 -7.69 8.73 26.94
N HIS A 329 -7.57 7.69 27.74
CA HIS A 329 -6.70 7.64 28.93
C HIS A 329 -5.69 6.49 28.84
N VAL A 330 -4.78 6.43 29.82
CA VAL A 330 -3.99 5.22 30.09
C VAL A 330 -4.94 4.03 30.24
N GLY A 331 -4.56 2.88 29.67
CA GLY A 331 -5.43 1.70 29.60
C GLY A 331 -6.24 1.60 28.29
N TYR A 332 -6.14 2.60 27.40
CA TYR A 332 -6.78 2.54 26.09
C TYR A 332 -6.18 1.40 25.22
N ARG A 333 -7.04 0.58 24.61
CA ARG A 333 -6.64 -0.64 23.87
C ARG A 333 -7.01 -0.63 22.38
N PRO A 334 -6.35 0.18 21.54
CA PRO A 334 -6.57 0.19 20.10
C PRO A 334 -5.81 -0.95 19.37
N GLN A 335 -6.01 -1.01 18.06
CA GLN A 335 -5.18 -1.79 17.14
C GLN A 335 -4.02 -0.93 16.62
N PHE A 336 -2.82 -1.49 16.62
CA PHE A 336 -1.61 -0.90 16.06
C PHE A 336 -1.28 -1.59 14.74
N PHE A 337 -1.06 -0.78 13.71
CA PHE A 337 -0.67 -1.22 12.36
C PHE A 337 0.81 -0.89 12.15
N ILE A 338 1.66 -1.90 12.25
CA ILE A 338 3.13 -1.79 12.12
C ILE A 338 3.52 -2.61 10.89
N GLN A 339 3.97 -1.96 9.82
CA GLN A 339 4.15 -2.59 8.52
C GLN A 339 2.88 -3.36 8.09
N THR A 340 2.96 -4.69 7.94
CA THR A 340 1.81 -5.55 7.61
C THR A 340 1.11 -6.15 8.82
N ALA A 341 1.62 -5.90 10.04
CA ALA A 341 1.07 -6.42 11.28
C ALA A 341 -0.11 -5.58 11.76
N ASP A 342 -1.21 -6.24 12.13
CA ASP A 342 -2.25 -5.67 12.95
C ASP A 342 -2.25 -6.36 14.33
N VAL A 343 -2.04 -5.57 15.39
CA VAL A 343 -1.86 -6.09 16.74
C VAL A 343 -2.51 -5.18 17.77
N THR A 344 -3.33 -5.77 18.63
CA THR A 344 -3.88 -5.05 19.78
C THR A 344 -2.75 -4.63 20.72
N GLY A 345 -2.78 -3.39 21.19
CA GLY A 345 -1.88 -2.93 22.24
C GLY A 345 -2.64 -2.17 23.31
N ASN A 346 -1.92 -1.81 24.36
CA ASN A 346 -2.40 -0.97 25.45
C ASN A 346 -1.52 0.27 25.55
N ILE A 347 -2.12 1.43 25.76
CA ILE A 347 -1.38 2.64 26.16
C ILE A 347 -1.06 2.51 27.65
N ALA A 348 0.20 2.14 27.94
CA ALA A 348 0.68 1.87 29.28
C ALA A 348 1.03 3.15 30.06
N ALA A 349 1.45 4.20 29.36
CA ALA A 349 1.73 5.52 29.95
C ALA A 349 1.58 6.63 28.91
N ILE A 350 1.19 7.82 29.36
CA ILE A 350 1.17 9.05 28.59
C ILE A 350 2.09 10.04 29.30
N LYS A 351 3.09 10.57 28.60
CA LYS A 351 4.10 11.43 29.21
C LYS A 351 3.53 12.84 29.44
N GLY A 352 3.37 13.21 30.71
CA GLY A 352 3.01 14.58 31.10
C GLY A 352 1.52 14.92 30.94
N ALA A 353 0.65 13.92 30.74
CA ALA A 353 -0.80 14.13 30.67
C ALA A 353 -1.57 12.90 31.19
N ASP A 354 -2.73 13.13 31.82
CA ASP A 354 -3.63 12.08 32.32
C ASP A 354 -4.67 11.63 31.26
N MET A 355 -4.82 12.42 30.20
CA MET A 355 -5.71 12.15 29.07
C MET A 355 -5.11 12.72 27.79
N VAL A 356 -5.49 12.17 26.66
CA VAL A 356 -5.10 12.66 25.33
C VAL A 356 -6.34 13.15 24.59
N MET A 357 -6.30 14.39 24.12
CA MET A 357 -7.35 15.00 23.33
C MET A 357 -7.13 14.73 21.84
N PRO A 358 -8.21 14.62 21.04
CA PRO A 358 -8.09 14.64 19.59
C PRO A 358 -7.33 15.89 19.09
N GLY A 359 -6.31 15.70 18.27
CA GLY A 359 -5.42 16.75 17.77
C GLY A 359 -4.09 16.89 18.52
N ASP A 360 -3.92 16.22 19.66
CA ASP A 360 -2.67 16.31 20.43
C ASP A 360 -1.52 15.56 19.75
N ASN A 361 -0.29 16.06 19.93
CA ASN A 361 0.93 15.29 19.72
C ASN A 361 1.53 14.92 21.09
N VAL A 362 1.58 13.62 21.39
CA VAL A 362 1.94 13.10 22.71
C VAL A 362 2.99 12.02 22.62
N ASN A 363 3.84 11.95 23.64
CA ASN A 363 4.73 10.81 23.85
C ASN A 363 4.01 9.78 24.73
N MET A 364 3.95 8.53 24.27
CA MET A 364 3.30 7.45 25.00
C MET A 364 4.13 6.17 25.01
N THR A 365 3.95 5.36 26.05
CA THR A 365 4.47 4.00 26.13
C THR A 365 3.39 3.04 25.68
N ILE A 366 3.68 2.24 24.66
CA ILE A 366 2.77 1.26 24.07
C ILE A 366 3.24 -0.15 24.46
N GLU A 367 2.30 -0.99 24.86
CA GLU A 367 2.53 -2.40 25.16
C GLU A 367 1.61 -3.29 24.31
N LEU A 368 2.18 -4.02 23.37
CA LEU A 368 1.48 -4.94 22.48
C LEU A 368 1.17 -6.26 23.19
N ILE A 369 0.05 -6.89 22.83
CA ILE A 369 -0.34 -8.19 23.43
C ILE A 369 0.56 -9.35 22.99
N VAL A 370 1.30 -9.17 21.90
CA VAL A 370 2.25 -10.13 21.34
C VAL A 370 3.45 -9.36 20.78
N PRO A 371 4.66 -9.93 20.80
CA PRO A 371 5.83 -9.26 20.27
C PRO A 371 5.80 -9.27 18.74
N VAL A 372 6.17 -8.16 18.10
CA VAL A 372 6.28 -8.02 16.64
C VAL A 372 7.64 -7.41 16.30
N ALA A 373 8.07 -7.50 15.05
CA ALA A 373 9.34 -6.89 14.65
C ALA A 373 9.21 -5.36 14.70
N ILE A 374 9.98 -4.71 15.58
CA ILE A 374 9.97 -3.25 15.75
C ILE A 374 11.40 -2.77 15.88
N GLU A 375 11.71 -1.64 15.26
CA GLU A 375 12.94 -0.90 15.49
C GLU A 375 12.66 0.60 15.66
N LYS A 376 13.66 1.32 16.15
CA LYS A 376 13.59 2.76 16.29
C LYS A 376 13.29 3.43 14.94
N SER A 377 12.48 4.48 14.97
CA SER A 377 12.03 5.26 13.81
C SER A 377 11.03 4.55 12.89
N MET A 378 10.57 3.34 13.21
CA MET A 378 9.43 2.73 12.51
C MET A 378 8.16 3.54 12.73
N ARG A 379 7.40 3.77 11.65
CA ARG A 379 6.08 4.41 11.69
C ARG A 379 4.99 3.37 11.90
N PHE A 380 3.89 3.79 12.50
CA PHE A 380 2.71 2.95 12.68
C PHE A 380 1.44 3.81 12.70
N ALA A 381 0.30 3.18 12.40
CA ALA A 381 -1.02 3.78 12.56
C ALA A 381 -1.76 3.14 13.74
N ILE A 382 -2.62 3.92 14.40
CA ILE A 382 -3.49 3.47 15.49
C ILE A 382 -4.92 3.52 14.98
N ARG A 383 -5.66 2.42 15.11
CA ARG A 383 -7.07 2.33 14.68
C ARG A 383 -7.96 1.74 15.76
N GLU A 384 -9.22 2.17 15.78
CA GLU A 384 -10.27 1.67 16.66
C GLU A 384 -11.63 1.82 15.96
N GLY A 385 -12.51 0.83 16.11
CA GLY A 385 -13.88 0.93 15.59
C GLY A 385 -13.96 1.18 14.07
N GLY A 386 -12.99 0.68 13.31
CA GLY A 386 -12.91 0.89 11.85
C GLY A 386 -12.36 2.24 11.41
N ARG A 387 -11.88 3.09 12.33
CA ARG A 387 -11.34 4.42 12.04
C ARG A 387 -9.88 4.55 12.42
N THR A 388 -9.14 5.35 11.68
CA THR A 388 -7.79 5.76 12.05
C THR A 388 -7.88 6.86 13.10
N VAL A 389 -7.28 6.62 14.27
CA VAL A 389 -7.39 7.52 15.44
C VAL A 389 -6.07 8.20 15.78
N GLY A 390 -4.95 7.71 15.27
CA GLY A 390 -3.65 8.31 15.47
C GLY A 390 -2.60 7.75 14.54
N ALA A 391 -1.47 8.43 14.46
CA ALA A 391 -0.29 8.01 13.74
C ALA A 391 0.95 8.28 14.58
N GLY A 392 1.88 7.34 14.60
CA GLY A 392 3.04 7.42 15.49
C GLY A 392 4.34 6.98 14.84
N VAL A 393 5.43 7.31 15.53
CA VAL A 393 6.77 6.83 15.22
C VAL A 393 7.42 6.30 16.49
N VAL A 394 8.05 5.12 16.39
CA VAL A 394 8.77 4.49 17.49
C VAL A 394 10.00 5.33 17.82
N SER A 395 10.10 5.80 19.06
CA SER A 395 11.22 6.62 19.52
C SER A 395 12.27 5.79 20.27
N GLU A 396 11.86 4.76 21.00
CA GLU A 396 12.73 3.91 21.82
C GLU A 396 12.09 2.54 22.07
N ILE A 397 12.90 1.48 22.03
CA ILE A 397 12.48 0.11 22.37
C ILE A 397 12.76 -0.13 23.86
N LEU A 398 11.78 -0.68 24.57
CA LEU A 398 11.87 -0.94 26.01
C LEU A 398 11.95 -2.44 26.33
N GLU A 399 11.19 -3.26 25.61
CA GLU A 399 11.15 -4.73 25.77
C GLU A 399 10.84 -5.45 24.47
#